data_AF-A0A7J9RPC5-F1
#
_entry.id   AF-A0A7J9RPC5-F1
#
_cell.length_a   1.000
_cell.length_b   1.000
_cell.length_c   1.000
_cell.angle_alpha   90.00
_cell.angle_beta   90.00
_cell.angle_gamma   90.00
#
_symmetry.space_group_name_H-M   'P 1'
#
loop_
_entity.id
_entity.type
_entity.pdbx_description
1 polymer ?
#
loop_
_entity_poly.entity_id
_entity_poly.type
_entity_poly.pdbx_seq_one_letter_code
_entity_poly.pdbx_strand_id
1 'polypeptide(L)' 'MFNFKYRLITAIEAVISICNHIIARKFKRAPESYSDCFILLHECGVISKELAEKLGNMARFRNMLVHIGSC' A
#
# COMPACT_ATOMS: atom_id res chain seq x y z
N MET A 1 3.97 -26.47 -2.69
CA MET A 1 5.08 -25.54 -2.38
C MET A 1 5.20 -24.49 -3.48
N PHE A 2 4.44 -23.39 -3.40
CA PHE A 2 4.63 -22.16 -4.20
C PHE A 2 3.95 -20.98 -3.45
N ASN A 3 4.48 -20.63 -2.28
CA ASN A 3 3.85 -19.68 -1.33
C ASN A 3 4.43 -18.24 -1.41
N PHE A 4 5.43 -18.00 -2.24
CA PHE A 4 6.13 -16.70 -2.27
C PHE A 4 5.22 -15.56 -2.77
N LYS A 5 4.42 -15.82 -3.80
CA LYS A 5 3.44 -14.85 -4.34
C LYS A 5 2.45 -14.41 -3.26
N TYR A 6 1.86 -15.36 -2.53
CA TYR A 6 0.89 -15.08 -1.48
C TYR A 6 1.51 -14.31 -0.31
N ARG A 7 2.71 -14.72 0.15
CA ARG A 7 3.43 -14.00 1.21
C ARG A 7 3.74 -12.56 0.83
N LEU A 8 4.10 -12.31 -0.43
CA LEU A 8 4.33 -10.96 -0.94
C LEU A 8 3.05 -10.12 -0.95
N ILE A 9 1.94 -10.69 -1.43
CA ILE A 9 0.62 -10.03 -1.41
C ILE A 9 0.21 -9.70 0.03
N THR A 10 0.31 -10.66 0.95
CA THR A 10 -0.03 -10.45 2.38
C THR A 10 0.84 -9.38 3.03
N ALA A 11 2.14 -9.35 2.74
CA ALA A 11 3.02 -8.30 3.25
C ALA A 11 2.61 -6.91 2.75
N ILE A 12 2.28 -6.78 1.46
CA ILE A 12 1.80 -5.52 0.88
C ILE A 12 0.47 -5.10 1.51
N GLU A 13 -0.47 -6.03 1.69
CA GLU A 13 -1.76 -5.77 2.36
C GLU A 13 -1.60 -5.32 3.81
N ALA A 14 -0.66 -5.92 4.55
CA ALA A 14 -0.36 -5.49 5.92
C ALA A 14 0.15 -4.05 5.98
N VAL A 15 1.05 -3.66 5.07
CA VAL A 15 1.58 -2.30 4.98
C VAL A 15 0.48 -1.29 4.59
N ILE A 16 -0.40 -1.65 3.66
CA ILE A 16 -1.58 -0.84 3.31
C ILE A 16 -2.51 -0.66 4.52
N SER A 17 -2.77 -1.73 5.28
CA SER A 17 -3.62 -1.69 6.47
C SER A 17 -3.06 -0.75 7.55
N ILE A 18 -1.74 -0.83 7.80
CA ILE A 18 -1.04 0.09 8.72
C ILE A 18 -1.18 1.54 8.25
N CYS A 19 -0.96 1.78 6.95
CA CYS A 19 -1.10 3.12 6.38
C CYS A 19 -2.52 3.68 6.62
N ASN A 20 -3.55 2.91 6.27
CA ASN A 20 -4.95 3.30 6.47
C ASN A 20 -5.26 3.57 7.94
N HIS A 21 -4.75 2.74 8.85
CA HIS A 21 -4.93 2.95 10.28
C HIS A 21 -4.32 4.27 10.77
N ILE A 22 -3.09 4.60 10.33
CA ILE A 22 -2.41 5.84 10.70
C ILE A 22 -3.17 7.04 10.12
N ILE A 23 -3.49 7.01 8.83
CA ILE A 23 -4.18 8.11 8.14
C ILE A 23 -5.56 8.39 8.76
N ALA A 24 -6.36 7.36 9.02
CA ALA A 24 -7.67 7.51 9.64
C ALA A 24 -7.57 8.04 11.08
N ARG A 25 -6.63 7.53 11.88
CA ARG A 25 -6.58 7.83 13.32
C ARG A 25 -5.84 9.13 13.65
N LYS A 26 -4.82 9.50 12.88
CA LYS A 26 -3.99 10.69 13.14
C LYS A 26 -4.38 11.89 12.30
N PHE A 27 -4.79 11.68 11.05
CA PHE A 27 -5.00 12.76 10.10
C PHE A 27 -6.46 12.93 9.68
N LYS A 28 -7.36 12.00 10.06
CA LYS A 28 -8.79 12.02 9.76
C LYS A 28 -9.10 12.20 8.25
N ARG A 29 -8.18 11.76 7.38
CA ARG A 29 -8.36 11.72 5.93
C ARG A 29 -8.70 10.29 5.52
N ALA A 30 -9.38 10.13 4.39
CA ALA A 30 -9.60 8.83 3.76
C ALA A 30 -8.81 8.81 2.44
N PRO A 31 -7.91 7.84 2.23
CA PRO A 31 -7.24 7.70 0.95
C PRO A 31 -8.22 7.24 -0.14
N GLU A 32 -8.11 7.80 -1.34
CA GLU A 32 -8.94 7.41 -2.50
C GLU A 32 -8.49 6.07 -3.10
N SER A 33 -7.20 5.76 -2.99
CA SER A 33 -6.64 4.45 -3.34
C SER A 33 -5.54 4.01 -2.36
N TYR A 34 -5.18 2.73 -2.42
CA TYR A 34 -4.03 2.20 -1.65
C TYR A 34 -2.71 2.90 -1.97
N SER A 35 -2.54 3.37 -3.22
CA SER A 35 -1.34 4.12 -3.61
C SER A 35 -1.33 5.50 -2.94
N ASP A 36 -2.50 6.14 -2.88
CA ASP A 36 -2.65 7.49 -2.32
C ASP A 36 -2.43 7.52 -0.82
N CYS A 37 -2.71 6.42 -0.13
CA CYS A 37 -2.42 6.30 1.30
C CYS A 37 -0.94 6.61 1.60
N PHE A 38 -0.01 6.09 0.80
CA PHE A 38 1.42 6.31 1.00
C PHE A 38 1.84 7.74 0.67
N ILE A 39 1.22 8.36 -0.33
CA ILE A 39 1.44 9.78 -0.65
C ILE A 39 0.95 10.66 0.51
N LEU A 40 -0.23 10.36 1.08
CA LEU A 40 -0.75 11.06 2.26
C LEU A 40 0.18 10.92 3.46
N LEU A 41 0.81 9.76 3.69
CA LEU A 41 1.80 9.60 4.76
C LEU A 41 3.02 10.52 4.56
N HIS A 42 3.45 10.70 3.32
CA HIS A 42 4.52 11.66 3.00
C HIS A 42 4.07 13.11 3.21
N GLU A 43 2.89 13.50 2.71
CA GLU A 43 2.33 14.84 2.94
C GLU A 43 2.20 15.17 4.43
N CYS A 44 1.90 14.16 5.24
CA CYS A 44 1.79 14.28 6.68
C CYS A 44 3.13 14.20 7.43
N GLY A 45 4.26 14.10 6.72
CA GLY A 45 5.62 14.08 7.27
C GLY A 45 6.00 12.76 7.97
N VAL A 46 5.28 11.66 7.73
CA VAL A 46 5.50 10.37 8.40
C VAL A 46 6.62 9.56 7.73
N ILE A 47 6.74 9.65 6.40
CA ILE A 47 7.74 8.92 5.60
C ILE A 47 8.37 9.82 4.53
N SER A 48 9.55 9.45 4.03
CA SER A 48 10.17 10.17 2.91
C SER A 48 9.38 9.99 1.61
N LYS A 49 9.57 10.93 0.69
CA LYS A 49 8.95 10.88 -0.65
C LYS A 49 9.37 9.63 -1.41
N GLU A 50 10.66 9.26 -1.37
CA GLU A 50 11.14 8.09 -2.10
C GLU A 50 10.52 6.80 -1.56
N LEU A 51 10.31 6.71 -0.24
CA LEU A 51 9.65 5.56 0.37
C LEU A 51 8.17 5.50 -0.04
N ALA A 52 7.46 6.64 0.00
CA ALA A 52 6.07 6.71 -0.41
C ALA A 52 5.86 6.26 -1.87
N GLU A 53 6.71 6.72 -2.78
CA GLU A 53 6.67 6.33 -4.20
C GLU A 53 6.93 4.83 -4.40
N LYS A 54 7.92 4.27 -3.69
CA LYS A 54 8.22 2.82 -3.71
C LYS A 54 7.04 2.00 -3.21
N LEU A 55 6.43 2.38 -2.08
CA LEU A 55 5.28 1.67 -1.52
C LEU A 55 4.04 1.78 -2.44
N GLY A 56 3.80 2.94 -3.05
CA GLY A 56 2.76 3.14 -4.04
C GLY A 56 2.92 2.24 -5.27
N ASN A 57 4.16 2.06 -5.75
CA ASN A 57 4.45 1.11 -6.83
C ASN A 57 4.19 -0.35 -6.41
N MET A 58 4.49 -0.74 -5.17
CA MET A 58 4.17 -2.08 -4.68
C MET A 58 2.66 -2.34 -4.58
N ALA A 59 1.87 -1.34 -4.16
CA ALA A 59 0.42 -1.47 -4.14
C ALA A 59 -0.16 -1.71 -5.54
N ARG A 60 0.34 -0.99 -6.56
CA ARG A 60 -0.01 -1.23 -7.97
C ARG A 60 0.43 -2.61 -8.44
N PHE A 61 1.64 -3.04 -8.09
CA PHE A 61 2.14 -4.37 -8.43
C PHE A 61 1.29 -5.49 -7.81
N ARG A 62 0.83 -5.34 -6.57
CA ARG A 62 -0.14 -6.27 -5.96
C ARG A 62 -1.43 -6.37 -6.78
N ASN A 63 -1.97 -5.26 -7.26
CA ASN A 63 -3.19 -5.28 -8.08
C ASN A 63 -2.97 -6.05 -9.39
N MET A 64 -1.82 -5.87 -10.04
CA MET A 64 -1.43 -6.65 -11.21
C MET A 64 -1.32 -8.16 -10.88
N LEU A 65 -0.66 -8.52 -9.77
CA LEU A 65 -0.51 -9.93 -9.34
C LEU A 65 -1.84 -10.62 -9.02
N VAL A 66 -2.82 -9.87 -8.50
CA VAL A 66 -4.14 -10.39 -8.16
C VAL A 66 -5.01 -10.56 -9.40
N HIS A 67 -4.93 -9.65 -10.38
CA HIS A 67 -5.76 -9.68 -11.59
C HIS A 67 -5.18 -10.51 -12.76
N ILE A 68 -3.89 -10.88 -12.74
CA ILE A 68 -3.29 -11.79 -13.73
C ILE A 68 -3.92 -13.21 -13.74
N GLY A 69 -4.77 -13.55 -12.77
CA GLY A 69 -5.53 -14.81 -12.73
C GLY A 69 -6.93 -14.75 -13.35
N SER A 70 -7.32 -13.63 -13.98
CA SER A 70 -8.63 -13.44 -14.61
C SER A 70 -8.50 -13.52 -16.13
N CYS A 71 -8.29 -14.73 -16.64
CA CYS A 71 -8.48 -15.07 -18.04
C CYS A 71 -9.21 -16.41 -18.11
#